data_AF-A0A3N5TVJ1-F1
#
_entry.id   AF-A0A3N5TVJ1-F1
#
_cell.length_a   1.000
_cell.length_b   1.000
_cell.length_c   1.000
_cell.angle_alpha   90.00
_cell.angle_beta   90.00
_cell.angle_gamma   90.00
#
_symmetry.space_group_name_H-M   'P 1'
#
loop_
_entity.id
_entity.type
_entity.pdbx_description
1 polymer ?
#
loop_
_entity_poly.entity_id
_entity_poly.type
_entity_poly.pdbx_seq_one_letter_code
_entity_poly.pdbx_strand_id
1 'polypeptide(L)' 'MEPKEIFELIIKADEKLKYAHEDNRGLRKQQARALLVQAREAAVEIGNDALVQQADTRLTDLGGTDQPG' A
#
# COMPACT_ATOMS: atom_id res chain seq x y z
N MET A 1 -0.85 -11.12 -12.56
CA MET A 1 -1.77 -10.93 -11.42
C MET A 1 -3.05 -10.33 -11.96
N GLU A 2 -4.20 -10.80 -11.52
CA GLU A 2 -5.50 -10.27 -11.94
C GLU A 2 -5.83 -8.95 -11.22
N PRO A 3 -6.64 -8.06 -11.81
CA PRO A 3 -7.05 -6.79 -11.17
C PRO A 3 -7.60 -6.97 -9.75
N LYS A 4 -8.35 -8.04 -9.51
CA LYS A 4 -8.90 -8.37 -8.18
C LYS A 4 -7.81 -8.67 -7.16
N GLU A 5 -6.81 -9.45 -7.54
CA GLU A 5 -5.69 -9.81 -6.65
C GLU A 5 -4.87 -8.57 -6.28
N ILE A 6 -4.67 -7.67 -7.24
CA ILE A 6 -4.00 -6.39 -7.03
C ILE A 6 -4.79 -5.51 -6.05
N PHE A 7 -6.11 -5.42 -6.24
CA PHE A 7 -6.98 -4.69 -5.31
C PHE A 7 -6.90 -5.28 -3.89
N GLU A 8 -6.89 -6.61 -3.76
CA GLU A 8 -6.74 -7.27 -2.47
C GLU A 8 -5.40 -6.95 -1.78
N LEU A 9 -4.30 -6.76 -2.52
CA LEU A 9 -3.03 -6.31 -1.96
C LEU A 9 -3.13 -4.90 -1.35
N ILE A 10 -3.85 -3.98 -2.01
CA ILE A 10 -4.09 -2.63 -1.51
C ILE A 10 -4.91 -2.68 -0.22
N ILE A 11 -5.99 -3.47 -0.18
CA ILE A 11 -6.81 -3.65 1.02
C ILE A 11 -5.99 -4.27 2.16
N LYS A 12 -5.19 -5.29 1.88
CA LYS A 12 -4.30 -5.91 2.90
C LYS A 12 -3.31 -4.90 3.47
N ALA A 13 -2.78 -3.98 2.67
CA ALA A 13 -1.90 -2.93 3.16
C ALA A 13 -2.62 -2.01 4.16
N ASP A 14 -3.84 -1.58 3.85
CA ASP A 14 -4.66 -0.77 4.74
C ASP A 14 -5.00 -1.50 6.05
N GLU A 15 -5.35 -2.78 5.96
CA GLU A 15 -5.61 -3.61 7.14
C GLU A 15 -4.39 -3.71 8.05
N LYS A 16 -3.17 -3.82 7.47
CA LYS A 16 -1.95 -3.86 8.28
C LYS A 16 -1.79 -2.61 9.13
N LEU A 17 -2.15 -1.44 8.61
CA LEU A 17 -2.06 -0.15 9.28
C LEU A 17 -3.19 0.05 10.29
N LYS A 18 -4.43 -0.32 9.94
CA LYS A 18 -5.60 -0.20 10.82
C LYS A 18 -5.43 -0.94 12.14
N TYR A 19 -4.74 -2.08 12.11
CA TYR A 19 -4.48 -2.92 13.29
C TYR A 19 -3.04 -2.80 13.80
N ALA A 20 -2.35 -1.71 13.47
CA ALA A 20 -1.02 -1.44 14.02
C ALA A 20 -1.13 -0.94 15.47
N HIS A 21 -0.28 -1.48 16.34
CA HIS A 21 -0.09 -1.04 17.72
C HIS A 21 1.24 -0.31 17.83
N GLU A 22 1.43 0.48 18.89
CA GLU A 22 2.60 1.35 19.06
C GLU A 22 3.93 0.60 18.86
N ASP A 23 4.02 -0.60 19.43
CA ASP A 23 5.20 -1.47 19.41
C ASP A 23 5.52 -2.05 18.02
N ASN A 24 4.56 -2.04 17.10
CA ASN A 24 4.72 -2.62 15.76
C ASN A 24 4.39 -1.65 14.62
N ARG A 25 4.09 -0.37 14.91
CA ARG A 25 3.75 0.64 13.90
C ARG A 25 4.77 0.71 12.78
N GLY A 26 6.07 0.73 13.10
CA GLY A 26 7.15 0.77 12.09
C GLY A 26 7.16 -0.46 11.19
N LEU A 27 7.08 -1.66 11.79
CA LEU A 27 7.02 -2.93 11.04
C LEU A 27 5.77 -3.01 10.16
N ARG A 28 4.61 -2.61 10.68
CA ARG A 28 3.34 -2.59 9.93
C ARG A 28 3.38 -1.58 8.79
N LYS A 29 3.97 -0.39 8.99
CA LYS A 29 4.21 0.59 7.91
C LYS A 29 5.09 -0.04 6.80
N GLN A 30 6.19 -0.70 7.16
CA GLN A 30 7.06 -1.33 6.16
C GLN A 30 6.34 -2.44 5.38
N GLN A 31 5.56 -3.29 6.06
CA GLN A 31 4.76 -4.35 5.43
C GLN A 31 3.69 -3.78 4.50
N ALA A 32 2.97 -2.73 4.92
CA ALA A 32 1.99 -2.05 4.09
C ALA A 32 2.65 -1.44 2.84
N ARG A 33 3.81 -0.80 2.99
CA ARG A 33 4.58 -0.25 1.86
C ARG A 33 4.94 -1.33 0.84
N ALA A 34 5.43 -2.48 1.29
CA ALA A 34 5.81 -3.57 0.41
C ALA A 34 4.62 -4.10 -0.40
N LEU A 35 3.45 -4.27 0.24
CA LEU A 35 2.22 -4.69 -0.43
C LEU A 35 1.75 -3.66 -1.49
N LEU A 36 1.82 -2.37 -1.17
CA LEU A 36 1.43 -1.32 -2.10
C LEU A 36 2.37 -1.19 -3.29
N VAL A 37 3.69 -1.34 -3.09
CA VAL A 37 4.66 -1.38 -4.20
C VAL A 37 4.39 -2.55 -5.12
N GLN A 38 4.15 -3.75 -4.56
CA GLN A 38 3.81 -4.92 -5.35
C GLN A 38 2.50 -4.73 -6.13
N ALA A 39 1.48 -4.15 -5.51
CA ALA A 39 0.21 -3.84 -6.16
C ALA A 39 0.40 -2.86 -7.33
N ARG A 40 1.20 -1.82 -7.13
CA ARG A 40 1.53 -0.82 -8.15
C ARG A 40 2.25 -1.45 -9.33
N GLU A 41 3.29 -2.23 -9.09
CA GLU A 41 4.07 -2.90 -10.15
C GLU A 41 3.19 -3.84 -10.98
N ALA A 42 2.37 -4.66 -10.31
CA ALA A 42 1.43 -5.54 -10.99
C ALA A 42 0.36 -4.76 -11.78
N ALA A 43 -0.13 -3.62 -11.25
CA ALA A 43 -1.08 -2.76 -11.95
C ALA A 43 -0.47 -2.12 -13.20
N VAL A 44 0.80 -1.70 -13.14
CA VAL A 44 1.55 -1.19 -14.29
C VAL A 44 1.71 -2.29 -15.34
N GLU A 45 2.08 -3.51 -14.93
CA GLU A 45 2.27 -4.64 -15.85
C GLU A 45 1.03 -4.97 -16.67
N ILE A 46 -0.17 -4.86 -16.07
CA ILE A 46 -1.44 -5.12 -16.76
C ILE A 46 -2.07 -3.88 -17.40
N GLY A 47 -1.43 -2.71 -17.30
CA GLY A 47 -1.94 -1.45 -17.84
C GLY A 47 -3.20 -0.92 -17.16
N ASN A 48 -3.37 -1.15 -15.85
CA ASN A 48 -4.53 -0.69 -15.09
C ASN A 48 -4.21 0.60 -14.32
N ASP A 49 -4.34 1.74 -14.99
CA ASP A 49 -4.00 3.06 -14.43
C ASP A 49 -4.79 3.42 -13.16
N ALA A 50 -6.04 2.94 -13.04
CA ALA A 50 -6.86 3.21 -11.86
C ALA A 50 -6.25 2.56 -10.60
N LEU A 51 -5.78 1.31 -10.73
CA LEU A 51 -5.11 0.60 -9.63
C LEU A 51 -3.71 1.17 -9.34
N VAL A 52 -2.98 1.62 -10.37
CA VAL A 52 -1.71 2.34 -10.19
C VAL A 52 -1.92 3.59 -9.35
N GLN A 53 -2.87 4.45 -9.72
CA GLN A 53 -3.17 5.69 -8.99
C GLN A 53 -3.63 5.41 -7.56
N GLN A 54 -4.43 4.36 -7.35
CA GLN A 54 -4.88 3.97 -6.02
C GLN A 54 -3.69 3.54 -5.14
N ALA A 55 -2.78 2.72 -5.66
CA ALA A 55 -1.59 2.29 -4.92
C ALA A 55 -0.64 3.47 -4.63
N ASP A 56 -0.43 4.36 -5.61
CA ASP A 56 0.41 5.56 -5.46
C ASP A 56 -0.13 6.54 -4.41
N THR A 57 -1.45 6.74 -4.37
CA THR A 57 -2.10 7.56 -3.35
C THR A 57 -1.81 7.01 -1.95
N ARG A 58 -1.97 5.70 -1.75
CA ARG A 58 -1.71 5.06 -0.44
C ARG A 58 -0.24 5.05 -0.06
N LEU A 59 0.67 4.91 -1.02
CA LEU A 59 2.11 5.05 -0.78
C LEU A 59 2.45 6.46 -0.32
N THR A 60 1.82 7.46 -0.93
CA THR A 60 1.98 8.87 -0.55
C THR A 60 1.45 9.12 0.85
N ASP A 61 0.25 8.65 1.18
CA ASP A 61 -0.32 8.77 2.54
C ASP A 61 0.57 8.12 3.60
N LEU A 62 1.16 6.97 3.27
CA LEU A 62 2.06 6.24 4.15
C LEU A 62 3.36 7.02 4.44
N GLY A 63 3.89 7.74 3.45
CA GLY A 63 5.08 8.59 3.57
C GLY A 63 4.81 10.00 4.10
N GLY A 64 3.60 10.54 3.89
CA GLY A 64 3.17 11.85 4.37
C GLY A 64 2.92 11.91 5.88
N THR A 65 2.78 10.76 6.54
CA THR A 65 2.68 10.67 8.01
C THR A 65 4.03 10.57 8.73
N ASP A 66 5.15 10.74 8.00
CA ASP A 66 6.53 10.68 8.50
C ASP A 66 7.28 12.02 8.27
N GLN A 67 6.57 13.15 8.42
CA GLN A 67 7.19 14.47 8.47
C GLN A 67 7.31 14.88 9.94
N PRO A 68 8.53 14.90 10.54
CA PRO A 68 8.72 15.51 11.84
C PRO A 68 8.48 17.02 11.68
N GLY A 69 7.49 17.53 12.43
CA GLY A 69 7.37 18.96 12.68
C GLY A 69 8.50 19.46 13.58
#